data_AF-A0A3D2VXA6-F1
#
_entry.id   AF-A0A3D2VXA6-F1
#
_cell.length_a   1.000
_cell.length_b   1.000
_cell.length_c   1.000
_cell.angle_alpha   90.00
_cell.angle_beta   90.00
_cell.angle_gamma   90.00
#
_symmetry.space_group_name_H-M   'P 1'
#
loop_
_entity.id
_entity.type
_entity.pdbx_description
1 polymer ?
#
loop_
_entity_poly.entity_id
_entity_poly.type
_entity_poly.pdbx_seq_one_letter_code
_entity_poly.pdbx_strand_id
1 'polypeptide(L)' 'PKHAVLTNMHLDLDYATLKARLPAGVEPGYDGFSADLPS' A
#
# COMPACT_ATOMS: atom_id res chain seq x y z
N PRO A 1 -2.63 10.42 -8.97
CA PRO A 1 -3.73 9.67 -8.28
C PRO A 1 -3.86 10.20 -6.86
N LYS A 2 -5.08 10.27 -6.29
CA LYS A 2 -5.29 10.75 -4.91
C LYS A 2 -4.81 9.75 -3.85
N HIS A 3 -4.89 8.46 -4.18
CA HIS A 3 -4.38 7.35 -3.37
C HIS A 3 -3.95 6.20 -4.30
N ALA A 4 -2.90 5.46 -3.95
CA ALA A 4 -2.41 4.31 -4.71
C ALA A 4 -1.97 3.19 -3.77
N VAL A 5 -2.23 1.96 -4.18
CA VAL A 5 -1.90 0.75 -3.39
C VAL A 5 -0.96 -0.12 -4.24
N LEU A 6 0.22 -0.44 -3.70
CA LEU A 6 1.17 -1.34 -4.35
C LEU A 6 0.72 -2.79 -4.15
N THR A 7 0.80 -3.59 -5.21
CA THR A 7 0.45 -5.02 -5.20
C THR A 7 1.62 -5.87 -5.71
N ASN A 8 1.47 -7.19 -5.69
CA ASN A 8 2.47 -8.17 -6.09
C ASN A 8 3.81 -8.01 -5.34
N MET A 9 3.72 -7.86 -4.01
CA MET A 9 4.90 -7.73 -3.16
C MET A 9 5.41 -9.11 -2.76
N HIS A 10 6.73 -9.23 -2.66
CA HIS A 10 7.38 -10.44 -2.18
C HIS A 10 7.25 -10.55 -0.65
N LEU A 11 7.20 -11.79 -0.14
CA LEU A 11 6.94 -12.12 1.27
C LEU A 11 8.01 -11.62 2.24
N ASP A 12 9.19 -11.29 1.74
CA ASP A 12 10.32 -10.75 2.49
C ASP A 12 10.18 -9.24 2.79
N LEU A 13 9.16 -8.59 2.23
CA LEU A 13 8.98 -7.16 2.35
C LEU A 13 8.25 -6.79 3.65
N ASP A 14 8.94 -6.07 4.55
CA ASP A 14 8.32 -5.53 5.76
C ASP A 14 7.41 -4.34 5.43
N TYR A 15 6.13 -4.47 5.79
CA TYR A 15 5.10 -3.47 5.50
C TYR A 15 5.44 -2.09 6.08
N ALA A 16 5.84 -2.03 7.36
CA ALA A 16 6.06 -0.77 8.05
C ALA A 16 7.27 -0.03 7.47
N THR A 17 8.35 -0.77 7.18
CA THR A 17 9.56 -0.26 6.55
C THR A 17 9.29 0.24 5.14
N LEU A 18 8.50 -0.49 4.34
CA LEU A 18 8.13 -0.02 3.00
C LEU A 18 7.27 1.24 3.07
N LYS A 19 6.20 1.24 3.89
CA LYS A 19 5.26 2.36 4.01
C LYS A 19 5.96 3.67 4.40
N ALA A 20 6.95 3.60 5.29
CA ALA A 20 7.75 4.77 5.68
C ALA A 20 8.60 5.36 4.55
N ARG A 21 8.88 4.59 3.48
CA ARG A 21 9.70 5.01 2.33
C ARG A 21 8.87 5.42 1.13
N LEU A 22 7.56 5.14 1.13
CA LEU A 22 6.69 5.45 0.01
C LEU A 22 6.32 6.94 -0.04
N PRO A 23 6.08 7.50 -1.24
CA PRO A 23 5.55 8.85 -1.37
C PRO A 23 4.20 9.01 -0.66
N ALA A 24 3.86 10.24 -0.30
CA ALA A 24 2.55 10.54 0.28
C ALA A 24 1.41 10.06 -0.64
N GLY A 25 0.43 9.37 -0.06
CA GLY A 25 -0.71 8.80 -0.80
C GLY A 25 -0.40 7.47 -1.51
N VAL A 26 0.73 6.83 -1.23
CA VAL A 26 1.05 5.48 -1.70
C VAL A 26 1.26 4.56 -0.50
N GLU A 27 0.62 3.40 -0.49
CA GLU A 27 0.82 2.41 0.55
C GLU A 27 0.97 0.97 0.01
N PRO A 28 1.62 0.07 0.76
CA PRO A 28 1.66 -1.34 0.42
C PRO A 28 0.26 -1.96 0.58
N GLY A 29 -0.15 -2.85 -0.32
CA GLY A 29 -1.32 -3.71 -0.13
C GLY A 29 -1.01 -4.89 0.81
N TYR A 30 -2.04 -5.55 1.31
CA TYR A 30 -1.91 -6.79 2.08
C TYR A 30 -3.09 -7.71 1.78
N ASP A 31 -2.99 -8.98 2.15
CA ASP A 31 -4.07 -9.95 1.92
C ASP A 31 -5.33 -9.54 2.69
N GLY A 32 -6.45 -9.42 1.97
CA GLY A 32 -7.70 -8.90 2.54
C GLY A 32 -7.78 -7.37 2.64
N PHE A 33 -6.85 -6.64 2.01
CA PHE A 33 -6.94 -5.20 1.88
C PHE A 33 -8.29 -4.78 1.26
N SER A 34 -8.97 -3.86 1.93
CA SER A 34 -10.24 -3.28 1.50
C SER A 34 -10.24 -1.79 1.81
N ALA A 35 -10.75 -0.98 0.88
CA ALA A 35 -10.88 0.45 1.05
C ALA A 35 -12.12 0.96 0.31
N ASP A 36 -12.83 1.90 0.94
CA ASP A 36 -13.91 2.61 0.30
C ASP A 36 -13.33 3.72 -0.59
N LEU A 37 -13.72 3.73 -1.85
CA LEU A 37 -13.34 4.80 -2.77
C LEU A 37 -14.30 5.98 -2.57
N PRO A 38 -13.78 7.20 -2.37
CA PRO A 38 -14.64 8.38 -2.33
C PRO A 38 -15.33 8.56 -3.68
N SER A 39 -16.63 8.91 -3.62
CA SER A 39 -17.47 9.21 -4.77
C SER A 39 -16.95 10.39 -5.60
#